data_AF-A0A6C0JZW1-F1
#
_entry.id   AF-A0A6C0JZW1-F1
#
_cell.length_a   1.000
_cell.length_b   1.000
_cell.length_c   1.000
_cell.angle_alpha   90.00
_cell.angle_beta   90.00
_cell.angle_gamma   90.00
#
_symmetry.space_group_name_H-M   'P 1'
#
loop_
_entity.id
_entity.type
_entity.pdbx_description
1 polymer ?
#
loop_
_entity_poly.entity_id
_entity_poly.type
_entity_poly.pdbx_seq_one_letter_code
_entity_poly.pdbx_strand_id
1 'polypeptide(L)'
;MKKLEKSSLTIDIILRFIVIAAFFGWNLLEGSVFENEYPHAMVNLYQYPIWRILLLVLLFLAADWCPSVAIMIAFTIFFYIMDIEVTMDKWSLVDLKHSTAK
;
A
#
# COMPACT_ATOMS: atom_id res chain seq x y z
N MET A 1 33.38 18.28 8.99
CA MET A 1 32.78 17.19 8.19
C MET A 1 32.02 16.16 9.04
N LYS A 2 32.60 15.55 10.09
CA LYS A 2 31.92 14.54 10.94
C LYS A 2 30.55 14.94 11.55
N LYS A 3 30.33 16.24 11.83
CA LYS A 3 29.05 16.75 12.37
C LYS A 3 27.90 16.66 11.35
N LEU A 4 28.19 16.86 10.06
CA LEU A 4 27.18 16.80 8.99
C LEU A 4 26.75 15.36 8.72
N GLU A 5 27.70 14.44 8.67
CA GLU A 5 27.48 13.00 8.48
C GLU A 5 26.68 12.36 9.64
N LYS A 6 26.97 12.77 10.88
CA LYS A 6 26.19 12.33 12.04
C LYS A 6 24.75 12.89 12.03
N SER A 7 24.57 14.12 11.55
CA SER A 7 23.25 14.74 11.45
C SER A 7 22.37 14.06 10.41
N SER A 8 22.92 13.71 9.24
CA SER A 8 22.16 12.99 8.20
C SER A 8 21.75 11.60 8.67
N LEU A 9 22.61 10.90 9.40
CA LEU A 9 22.30 9.58 9.96
C LEU A 9 21.14 9.64 10.97
N THR A 10 21.13 10.65 11.85
CA THR A 10 20.03 10.81 12.83
C THR A 10 18.70 11.07 12.12
N ILE A 11 18.68 11.92 11.09
CA ILE A 11 17.47 12.21 10.32
C ILE A 11 16.96 10.96 9.62
N ASP A 12 17.84 10.21 8.97
CA ASP A 12 17.49 8.97 8.27
C ASP A 12 16.90 7.91 9.24
N ILE A 13 17.49 7.73 10.42
CA ILE A 13 16.94 6.83 11.45
C ILE A 13 15.52 7.27 11.88
N ILE A 14 15.32 8.56 12.15
CA ILE A 14 14.02 9.09 12.56
C ILE A 14 12.98 8.87 11.45
N LEU A 15 13.34 9.15 10.19
CA LEU A 15 12.46 8.95 9.05
C LEU A 15 12.07 7.48 8.88
N ARG A 16 13.03 6.56 9.00
CA ARG A 16 12.74 5.11 8.95
C ARG A 16 11.74 4.70 10.02
N PHE A 17 11.91 5.17 11.26
CA PHE A 17 10.99 4.86 12.35
C PHE A 17 9.59 5.43 12.10
N ILE A 18 9.48 6.67 11.61
CA ILE A 18 8.19 7.28 11.28
C ILE A 18 7.47 6.47 10.19
N VAL A 19 8.19 6.13 9.11
CA VAL A 19 7.64 5.37 7.99
C VAL A 19 7.20 3.97 8.45
N ILE A 20 8.03 3.28 9.24
CA ILE A 20 7.68 1.96 9.81
C ILE A 20 6.43 2.07 10.68
N ALA A 21 6.37 3.04 11.60
CA ALA A 21 5.22 3.20 12.49
C ALA A 21 3.93 3.50 11.72
N ALA A 22 4.00 4.35 10.69
CA ALA A 22 2.87 4.67 9.84
C ALA A 22 2.35 3.45 9.07
N PHE A 23 3.22 2.72 8.36
CA PHE A 23 2.81 1.54 7.61
C PHE A 23 2.41 0.37 8.53
N PHE A 24 3.05 0.22 9.68
CA PHE A 24 2.64 -0.77 10.67
C PHE A 24 1.22 -0.50 11.18
N GLY A 25 0.91 0.75 11.54
CA GLY A 25 -0.43 1.14 11.96
C GLY A 25 -1.46 0.92 10.85
N TRP A 26 -1.14 1.31 9.62
CA TRP A 26 -1.99 1.06 8.46
C TRP A 26 -2.25 -0.43 8.23
N ASN A 27 -1.20 -1.25 8.19
CA ASN A 27 -1.31 -2.69 8.00
C ASN A 27 -2.09 -3.38 9.12
N LEU A 28 -2.00 -2.87 10.35
CA LEU A 28 -2.78 -3.40 11.46
C LEU A 28 -4.28 -3.10 11.29
N LEU A 29 -4.62 -1.90 10.80
CA LEU A 29 -6.01 -1.53 10.54
C LEU A 29 -6.58 -2.37 9.38
N GLU A 30 -5.90 -2.36 8.24
CA GLU A 30 -6.35 -3.11 7.06
C GLU A 30 -6.40 -4.61 7.34
N GLY A 31 -5.36 -5.19 7.95
CA GLY A 31 -5.33 -6.59 8.31
C GLY A 31 -6.32 -7.01 9.40
N SER A 32 -6.95 -6.06 10.11
CA SER A 32 -7.96 -6.36 11.13
C SER A 32 -9.40 -6.37 10.58
N VAL A 33 -9.60 -5.81 9.39
CA VAL A 33 -10.91 -5.73 8.73
C VAL A 33 -10.96 -6.76 7.62
N PHE A 34 -11.88 -7.73 7.73
CA PHE A 34 -12.13 -8.64 6.61
C PHE A 34 -12.88 -7.88 5.50
N GLU A 35 -12.29 -7.85 4.30
CA GLU A 35 -12.89 -7.27 3.09
C GLU A 35 -13.18 -5.77 3.19
N ASN A 36 -12.14 -4.97 3.46
CA ASN A 36 -12.30 -3.51 3.54
C ASN A 36 -12.75 -2.92 2.18
N GLU A 37 -13.74 -2.03 2.20
CA GLU A 37 -14.20 -1.35 1.00
C GLU A 37 -13.22 -0.23 0.63
N TYR A 38 -12.38 -0.48 -0.37
CA TYR A 38 -11.43 0.52 -0.83
C TYR A 38 -12.15 1.66 -1.60
N PRO A 39 -11.64 2.90 -1.48
CA PRO A 39 -12.15 4.02 -2.25
C PRO A 39 -12.10 3.74 -3.76
N HIS A 40 -13.13 4.18 -4.49
CA HIS A 40 -13.23 4.03 -5.95
C HIS A 40 -11.98 4.42 -6.73
N ALA A 41 -11.28 5.48 -6.30
CA ALA A 41 -10.04 5.92 -6.94
C ALA A 41 -8.96 4.82 -6.92
N MET A 42 -8.83 4.12 -5.80
CA MET A 42 -7.87 3.02 -5.63
C MET A 42 -8.28 1.78 -6.43
N VAL A 43 -9.58 1.49 -6.50
CA VAL A 43 -10.12 0.40 -7.33
C VAL A 43 -9.85 0.66 -8.82
N ASN A 44 -10.13 1.87 -9.29
CA ASN A 44 -9.89 2.26 -10.67
C ASN A 44 -8.40 2.24 -11.04
N LEU A 45 -7.51 2.64 -10.14
CA LEU A 45 -6.06 2.59 -10.35
C LEU A 45 -5.56 1.15 -10.60
N TYR A 46 -6.12 0.16 -9.92
CA TYR A 46 -5.70 -1.24 -10.05
C TYR A 46 -5.96 -1.86 -11.43
N GLN A 47 -6.95 -1.33 -12.16
CA GLN A 47 -7.23 -1.74 -13.54
C GLN A 47 -6.07 -1.41 -14.49
N TYR A 48 -5.28 -0.37 -14.17
CA TYR A 48 -4.15 0.03 -15.00
C TYR A 48 -2.89 -0.79 -14.69
N PRO A 49 -2.29 -1.48 -15.67
CA PRO A 49 -1.07 -2.27 -15.45
C PRO A 49 0.10 -1.44 -14.91
N ILE A 50 0.18 -0.17 -15.32
CA ILE A 50 1.21 0.78 -14.87
C ILE A 50 1.18 0.95 -13.35
N TRP A 51 0.01 0.91 -12.72
CA TRP A 51 -0.10 1.03 -11.27
C TRP A 51 0.63 -0.11 -10.54
N ARG A 52 0.50 -1.35 -11.04
CA ARG A 52 1.17 -2.52 -10.47
C ARG A 52 2.69 -2.42 -10.59
N ILE A 53 3.17 -1.89 -11.72
CA ILE A 53 4.60 -1.62 -11.92
C ILE A 53 5.10 -0.55 -10.95
N LEU A 54 4.31 0.50 -10.69
CA LEU A 54 4.67 1.54 -9.71
C LEU A 54 4.78 0.98 -8.29
N LEU A 55 3.88 0.08 -7.89
CA LEU A 55 3.96 -0.60 -6.59
C LEU A 55 5.22 -1.47 -6.48
N LEU A 56 5.59 -2.18 -7.54
CA LEU A 56 6.84 -2.96 -7.57
C LEU A 56 8.08 -2.06 -7.49
N VAL A 57 8.11 -0.96 -8.25
CA VAL A 57 9.20 0.02 -8.20
C VAL A 57 9.32 0.62 -6.80
N LEU A 58 8.20 0.97 -6.18
CA LEU A 58 8.16 1.45 -4.80
C LEU A 58 8.78 0.44 -3.83
N LEU A 59 8.44 -0.84 -3.97
CA LEU A 59 8.99 -1.91 -3.14
C LEU A 59 10.51 -2.05 -3.32
N PHE A 60 11.02 -1.96 -4.55
CA PHE A 60 12.47 -2.00 -4.80
C PHE A 60 13.20 -0.80 -4.22
N LEU A 61 12.66 0.41 -4.40
CA LEU A 61 13.24 1.63 -3.81
C LEU A 61 13.25 1.56 -2.28
N ALA A 62 12.19 1.00 -1.68
CA ALA A 62 12.13 0.78 -0.24
C ALA A 62 13.16 -0.26 0.24
N ALA A 63 13.35 -1.34 -0.52
CA ALA A 63 14.34 -2.38 -0.22
C ALA A 63 15.78 -1.86 -0.27
N ASP A 64 16.08 -1.01 -1.26
CA ASP A 64 17.38 -0.33 -1.37
C ASP A 64 17.61 0.64 -0.20
N TRP A 65 16.57 1.37 0.24
CA TRP A 65 16.69 2.32 1.34
C TRP A 65 16.79 1.65 2.72
N CYS A 66 15.86 0.75 3.06
CA CYS A 66 15.83 0.06 4.35
C CYS A 66 15.00 -1.24 4.28
N PRO A 67 15.59 -2.41 4.59
CA PRO A 67 14.88 -3.70 4.55
C PRO A 67 13.61 -3.73 5.41
N SER A 68 13.63 -3.08 6.58
CA SER A 68 12.47 -3.04 7.48
C SER A 68 11.30 -2.25 6.88
N VAL A 69 11.58 -1.13 6.20
CA VAL A 69 10.56 -0.33 5.49
C VAL A 69 9.99 -1.14 4.32
N ALA A 70 10.84 -1.86 3.59
CA ALA A 70 10.42 -2.72 2.50
C ALA A 70 9.44 -3.81 2.94
N ILE A 71 9.68 -4.45 4.08
CA ILE A 71 8.76 -5.46 4.63
C ILE A 71 7.39 -4.82 4.96
N MET A 72 7.37 -3.63 5.55
CA MET A 72 6.11 -2.94 5.84
C MET A 72 5.33 -2.59 4.58
N ILE A 73 6.01 -2.09 3.55
CA ILE A 73 5.40 -1.79 2.25
C ILE A 73 4.92 -3.07 1.56
N ALA A 74 5.68 -4.17 1.64
CA ALA A 74 5.28 -5.46 1.08
C ALA A 74 3.96 -5.95 1.68
N PHE A 75 3.79 -5.84 3.00
CA PHE A 75 2.50 -6.17 3.65
C PHE A 75 1.37 -5.24 3.19
N THR A 76 1.63 -3.95 3.03
CA THR A 76 0.62 -3.01 2.53
C THR A 76 0.17 -3.34 1.12
N ILE A 77 1.12 -3.65 0.23
CA ILE A 77 0.81 -4.07 -1.15
C ILE A 77 0.04 -5.39 -1.13
N PHE A 78 0.44 -6.33 -0.27
CA PHE A 78 -0.23 -7.61 -0.13
C PHE A 78 -1.70 -7.45 0.29
N PHE A 79 -1.97 -6.73 1.38
CA PHE A 79 -3.35 -6.49 1.84
C PHE A 79 -4.18 -5.75 0.79
N TYR A 80 -3.60 -4.71 0.19
CA TYR A 80 -4.25 -3.97 -0.89
C TYR A 80 -4.68 -4.87 -2.06
N ILE A 81 -3.80 -5.76 -2.53
CA ILE A 81 -4.12 -6.67 -3.64
C ILE A 81 -5.16 -7.72 -3.21
N MET A 82 -5.04 -8.28 -2.00
CA MET A 82 -5.99 -9.28 -1.51
C MET A 82 -7.41 -8.73 -1.42
N ASP A 83 -7.57 -7.50 -0.92
CA ASP A 83 -8.89 -6.91 -0.73
C ASP A 83 -9.49 -6.36 -2.03
N ILE A 84 -8.66 -5.88 -2.95
CA ILE A 84 -9.17 -5.26 -4.18
C ILE A 84 -9.79 -6.28 -5.14
N GLU A 85 -9.28 -7.51 -5.15
CA GLU A 85 -9.86 -8.61 -5.96
C GLU A 85 -11.29 -8.92 -5.49
N VAL A 86 -11.48 -9.06 -4.18
CA VAL A 86 -12.81 -9.26 -3.58
C VAL A 86 -13.71 -8.05 -3.80
N THR A 87 -13.16 -6.84 -3.67
CA THR A 87 -13.89 -5.60 -3.88
C THR A 87 -14.37 -5.48 -5.33
N MET A 88 -13.51 -5.74 -6.31
CA MET A 88 -13.86 -5.68 -7.73
C MET A 88 -14.99 -6.65 -8.10
N ASP A 89 -14.99 -7.86 -7.54
CA ASP A 89 -16.06 -8.83 -7.76
C ASP A 89 -17.40 -8.28 -7.24
N LYS A 90 -17.42 -7.71 -6.02
CA LYS A 90 -18.61 -7.08 -5.45
C LYS A 90 -19.14 -5.94 -6.32
N TRP A 91 -18.26 -5.05 -6.79
CA TRP A 91 -18.65 -3.93 -7.67
C TRP A 91 -19.22 -4.42 -9.01
N SER A 92 -18.61 -5.45 -9.61
CA SER A 92 -19.11 -6.00 -10.88
C SER A 92 -20.53 -6.55 -10.75
N LEU A 93 -20.88 -7.14 -9.61
CA LEU A 93 -22.22 -7.65 -9.32
C LEU A 93 -23.24 -6.53 -9.08
N VAL A 94 -22.82 -5.45 -8.42
CA VAL A 94 -23.66 -4.25 -8.22
C VAL A 94 -24.01 -3.61 -9.57
N ASP A 95 -23.03 -3.48 -10.46
CA ASP A 95 -23.25 -2.94 -11.82
C ASP A 95 -24.20 -3.81 -12.64
N LEU A 96 -24.04 -5.14 -12.59
CA LEU A 96 -24.95 -6.09 -13.25
C LEU A 96 -26.39 -5.97 -12.71
N LYS A 97 -26.55 -5.85 -11.39
CA LYS A 97 -27.87 -5.69 -10.76
C LYS A 97 -28.58 -4.42 -11.21
N HIS A 98 -27.85 -3.32 -11.36
CA HIS A 98 -28.39 -2.06 -11.89
C HIS A 98 -28.75 -2.15 -13.38
N SER A 99 -28.06 -2.98 -14.17
CA SER A 99 -28.36 -3.20 -15.58
C SER A 99 -29.62 -4.05 -15.82
N THR A 100 -29.92 -5.02 -14.94
CA THR A 100 -31.10 -5.89 -15.06
C THR A 100 -32.39 -5.32 -14.46
N ALA A 101 -32.30 -4.19 -13.74
CA ALA A 101 -33.44 -3.52 -13.11
C ALA A 101 -34.12 -2.47 -14.03
N LYS A 102 -33.77 -2.45 -15.33
CA LYS A 102 -34.42 -1.67 -16.38
C LYS A 102 -35.16 -2.61 -17.33
#